data_AF-A0A7U9ITG8-F1
#
_entry.id   AF-A0A7U9ITG8-F1
#
_cell.length_a   1.000
_cell.length_b   1.000
_cell.length_c   1.000
_cell.angle_alpha   90.00
_cell.angle_beta   90.00
_cell.angle_gamma   90.00
#
_symmetry.space_group_name_H-M   'P 1'
#
loop_
_entity.id
_entity.type
_entity.pdbx_description
1 polymer ?
#
loop_
_entity_poly.entity_id
_entity_poly.type
_entity_poly.pdbx_seq_one_letter_code
_entity_poly.pdbx_strand_id
1 'polypeptide(L)'
;MSPFGRYISLAGRTLMVRVPGDRQRNYPLSHARGAMAARDAIAASLGLSQSLSVPAHSARQTKKASKSKLSVGLPSGVSFCESHQAFGVCWREGPPGSRITRYRSFSISTCGSEARAREAAIAWRKKMEVMHYDNGRQVGSQEIEEKAGWRSVRTA
;
A
#
# COMPACT_ATOMS: atom_id res chain seq x y z
N MET A 1 14.89 12.68 -9.41
CA MET A 1 14.84 11.88 -10.66
C MET A 1 13.74 10.84 -10.52
N SER A 2 12.81 10.77 -11.48
CA SER A 2 11.66 9.86 -11.41
C SER A 2 12.10 8.39 -11.39
N PRO A 3 11.51 7.51 -10.55
CA PRO A 3 11.79 6.07 -10.58
C PRO A 3 11.40 5.41 -11.91
N PHE A 4 10.69 6.13 -12.78
CA PHE A 4 10.35 5.75 -14.15
C PHE A 4 11.49 6.05 -15.16
N GLY A 5 12.52 6.78 -14.75
CA GLY A 5 13.15 7.82 -15.58
C GLY A 5 14.23 7.46 -16.60
N ARG A 6 14.65 6.20 -16.77
CA ARG A 6 15.70 5.90 -17.79
C ARG A 6 15.16 5.81 -19.22
N TYR A 7 13.97 5.21 -19.37
CA TYR A 7 13.39 4.86 -20.69
C TYR A 7 11.90 5.15 -20.79
N ILE A 8 11.34 5.95 -19.85
CA ILE A 8 9.96 6.41 -19.89
C ILE A 8 9.93 7.93 -19.73
N SER A 9 9.14 8.58 -20.58
CA SER A 9 8.83 10.01 -20.49
C SER A 9 7.32 10.23 -20.53
N LEU A 10 6.88 11.42 -20.12
CA LEU A 10 5.48 11.80 -20.07
C LEU A 10 5.22 12.88 -21.13
N ALA A 11 4.20 12.68 -21.96
CA ALA A 11 3.67 13.69 -22.86
C ALA A 11 2.15 13.80 -22.70
N GLY A 12 1.71 14.88 -22.06
CA GLY A 12 0.30 15.09 -21.74
C GLY A 12 -0.26 13.95 -20.89
N ARG A 13 -1.23 13.20 -21.45
CA ARG A 13 -1.88 12.04 -20.81
C ARG A 13 -1.31 10.69 -21.25
N THR A 14 -0.09 10.69 -21.80
CA THR A 14 0.52 9.52 -22.44
C THR A 14 1.91 9.28 -21.88
N LEU A 15 2.21 8.02 -21.57
CA LEU A 15 3.52 7.52 -21.20
C LEU A 15 4.23 7.01 -22.44
N MET A 16 5.37 7.61 -22.77
CA MET A 16 6.20 7.24 -23.90
C MET A 16 7.35 6.37 -23.41
N VAL A 17 7.35 5.09 -23.80
CA VAL A 17 8.42 4.13 -23.52
C VAL A 17 9.42 4.19 -24.68
N ARG A 18 10.68 4.52 -24.38
CA ARG A 18 11.78 4.61 -25.35
C ARG A 18 13.02 3.90 -24.80
N VAL A 19 13.25 2.67 -25.25
CA VAL A 19 14.45 1.88 -24.96
C VAL A 19 15.42 2.00 -26.15
N PRO A 20 16.72 2.28 -25.93
CA PRO A 20 17.70 2.27 -27.01
C PRO A 20 17.70 0.93 -27.76
N GLY A 21 17.60 0.98 -29.09
CA GLY A 21 17.50 -0.23 -29.91
C GLY A 21 16.07 -0.76 -30.14
N ASP A 22 15.04 -0.16 -29.52
CA ASP A 22 13.62 -0.45 -29.83
C ASP A 22 12.88 0.81 -30.33
N ARG A 23 11.74 0.58 -30.98
CA ARG A 23 10.82 1.65 -31.40
C ARG A 23 10.09 2.22 -30.17
N GLN A 24 9.91 3.53 -30.16
CA GLN A 24 9.13 4.19 -29.11
C GLN A 24 7.66 3.71 -29.12
N ARG A 25 7.11 3.44 -27.93
CA ARG A 25 5.72 3.03 -27.73
C ARG A 25 5.00 4.00 -26.80
N ASN A 26 3.73 4.31 -27.11
CA ASN A 26 2.94 5.26 -26.34
C ASN A 26 1.79 4.53 -25.64
N TYR A 27 1.61 4.78 -24.35
CA TYR A 27 0.58 4.16 -23.52
C TYR A 27 -0.27 5.25 -22.84
N PRO A 28 -1.60 5.09 -22.75
CA PRO A 28 -2.42 5.96 -21.92
C PRO A 28 -1.96 5.94 -20.46
N LEU A 29 -2.08 7.07 -19.75
CA LEU A 29 -1.69 7.16 -18.34
C LEU A 29 -2.46 6.16 -17.45
N SER A 30 -3.71 5.86 -17.81
CA SER A 30 -4.53 4.84 -17.14
C SER A 30 -3.89 3.45 -17.18
N HIS A 31 -3.04 3.17 -18.17
CA HIS A 31 -2.35 1.90 -18.37
C HIS A 31 -0.87 1.96 -17.95
N ALA A 32 -0.54 2.78 -16.95
CA ALA A 32 0.83 2.95 -16.47
C ALA A 32 1.53 1.64 -16.10
N ARG A 33 0.81 0.67 -15.52
CA ARG A 33 1.37 -0.66 -15.21
C ARG A 33 1.78 -1.43 -16.46
N GLY A 34 0.97 -1.37 -17.52
CA GLY A 34 1.28 -2.01 -18.80
C GLY A 34 2.47 -1.35 -19.50
N ALA A 35 2.57 -0.02 -19.45
CA ALA A 35 3.72 0.73 -19.97
C ALA A 35 5.03 0.32 -19.30
N MET A 36 5.00 0.13 -17.98
CA MET A 36 6.15 -0.33 -17.19
C MET A 36 6.55 -1.77 -17.53
N ALA A 37 5.58 -2.68 -17.62
CA ALA A 37 5.84 -4.07 -17.99
C ALA A 37 6.44 -4.18 -19.40
N ALA A 38 5.92 -3.42 -20.37
CA ALA A 38 6.44 -3.38 -21.72
C ALA A 38 7.90 -2.87 -21.76
N ARG A 39 8.19 -1.78 -21.04
CA ARG A 39 9.57 -1.26 -20.89
C ARG A 39 10.52 -2.36 -20.38
N ASP A 40 10.12 -3.07 -19.33
CA ASP A 40 10.97 -4.07 -18.69
C ASP A 40 11.22 -5.27 -19.59
N ALA A 41 10.19 -5.73 -20.31
CA ALA A 41 10.33 -6.80 -21.30
C ALA A 41 11.28 -6.42 -22.45
N ILE A 42 11.16 -5.20 -22.99
CA ILE A 42 12.01 -4.69 -24.08
C ILE A 42 13.46 -4.51 -23.62
N ALA A 43 13.66 -3.93 -22.43
CA ALA A 43 14.99 -3.77 -21.87
C ALA A 43 15.66 -5.14 -21.60
N ALA A 44 14.89 -6.13 -21.13
CA ALA A 44 15.38 -7.49 -20.93
C ALA A 44 15.75 -8.18 -22.25
N SER A 45 14.92 -8.06 -23.29
CA SER A 45 15.20 -8.67 -24.60
C SER A 45 16.46 -8.13 -25.28
N LEU A 46 16.83 -6.88 -24.97
CA LEU A 46 18.02 -6.22 -25.51
C LEU A 46 19.27 -6.37 -24.61
N GLY A 47 19.19 -7.20 -23.55
CA GLY A 47 20.30 -7.36 -22.60
C GLY A 47 20.62 -6.08 -21.80
N LEU A 48 19.74 -5.09 -21.84
CA LEU A 48 19.84 -3.82 -21.12
C LEU A 48 19.27 -3.90 -19.70
N SER A 49 18.92 -5.12 -19.25
CA SER A 49 18.52 -5.43 -17.89
C SER A 49 19.73 -5.34 -16.94
N GLN A 50 20.20 -4.11 -16.68
CA GLN A 50 20.86 -3.84 -15.41
C GLN A 50 19.86 -4.17 -14.32
N SER A 51 20.02 -5.37 -13.74
CA SER A 51 19.36 -5.88 -12.54
C SER A 51 18.21 -5.01 -12.07
N LEU A 52 16.99 -5.31 -12.54
CA LEU A 52 15.76 -4.93 -11.84
C LEU A 52 15.61 -5.73 -10.52
N SER A 53 16.72 -6.07 -9.84
CA SER A 53 16.65 -6.12 -8.39
C SER A 53 16.26 -4.71 -8.00
N VAL A 54 14.99 -4.55 -7.64
CA VAL A 54 14.49 -3.39 -6.93
C VAL A 54 15.64 -2.91 -6.05
N PRO A 55 16.27 -1.74 -6.30
CA PRO A 55 17.23 -1.24 -5.35
C PRO A 55 16.44 -1.20 -4.07
N ALA A 56 16.90 -1.95 -3.06
CA ALA A 56 16.25 -2.00 -1.76
C ALA A 56 16.08 -0.58 -1.16
N HIS A 57 16.67 0.44 -1.80
CA HIS A 57 16.58 1.87 -1.57
C HIS A 57 15.34 2.60 -2.12
N SER A 58 14.43 1.97 -2.89
CA SER A 58 13.21 2.65 -3.38
C SER A 58 11.98 2.45 -2.49
N ALA A 59 11.96 1.41 -1.66
CA ALA A 59 11.29 1.56 -0.38
C ALA A 59 12.12 2.59 0.39
N ARG A 60 11.47 3.57 1.00
CA ARG A 60 12.05 4.33 2.10
C ARG A 60 12.63 3.30 3.07
N GLN A 61 13.91 2.96 2.94
CA GLN A 61 14.66 2.31 3.99
C GLN A 61 14.77 3.40 5.03
N THR A 62 13.71 3.54 5.82
CA THR A 62 13.89 3.93 7.20
C THR A 62 15.02 3.02 7.65
N LYS A 63 16.21 3.62 7.91
CA LYS A 63 17.28 2.95 8.63
C LYS A 63 16.57 2.06 9.64
N LYS A 64 16.74 0.73 9.55
CA LYS A 64 16.17 -0.15 10.55
C LYS A 64 16.73 0.40 11.86
N ALA A 65 15.92 1.17 12.57
CA ALA A 65 16.24 1.62 13.91
C ALA A 65 16.64 0.34 14.63
N SER A 66 17.76 0.37 15.35
CA SER A 66 18.21 -0.76 16.18
C SER A 66 16.96 -1.40 16.79
N LYS A 67 16.54 -2.52 16.19
CA LYS A 67 15.22 -3.06 16.46
C LYS A 67 15.42 -3.81 17.75
N SER A 68 14.93 -3.23 18.85
CA SER A 68 14.81 -3.90 20.14
C SER A 68 14.43 -5.37 19.92
N LYS A 69 14.97 -6.31 20.71
CA LYS A 69 14.54 -7.72 20.66
C LYS A 69 13.01 -7.83 20.75
N LEU A 70 12.37 -6.88 21.43
CA LEU A 70 10.92 -6.77 21.63
C LEU A 70 10.14 -6.34 20.38
N SER A 71 10.84 -5.82 19.38
CA SER A 71 10.26 -5.44 18.08
C SER A 71 10.33 -6.57 17.02
N VAL A 72 10.91 -7.72 17.38
CA VAL A 72 11.00 -8.90 16.51
C VAL A 72 9.67 -9.66 16.52
N GLY A 73 9.15 -9.98 15.32
CA GLY A 73 7.92 -10.75 15.16
C GLY A 73 6.62 -9.97 15.47
N LEU A 74 6.66 -8.64 15.52
CA LEU A 74 5.45 -7.83 15.63
C LEU A 74 4.74 -7.72 14.28
N PRO A 75 3.39 -7.72 14.25
CA PRO A 75 2.63 -7.55 13.03
C PRO A 75 2.76 -6.13 12.47
N SER A 76 2.46 -5.99 11.18
CA SER A 76 2.51 -4.70 10.49
C SER A 76 1.62 -3.65 11.16
N GLY A 77 2.18 -2.47 11.42
CA GLY A 77 1.52 -1.37 12.13
C GLY A 77 1.66 -1.42 13.65
N VAL A 78 2.41 -2.39 14.21
CA VAL A 78 2.79 -2.41 15.62
C VAL A 78 4.30 -2.20 15.75
N SER A 79 4.70 -1.36 16.69
CA SER A 79 6.09 -0.99 16.95
C SER A 79 6.35 -0.90 18.45
N PHE A 80 7.60 -1.08 18.87
CA PHE A 80 8.00 -0.91 20.26
C PHE A 80 8.91 0.32 20.39
N CYS A 81 8.65 1.14 21.39
CA CYS A 81 9.43 2.33 21.72
C CYS A 81 10.14 2.10 23.06
N GLU A 82 11.47 1.95 23.00
CA GLU A 82 12.30 1.68 24.20
C GLU A 82 12.29 2.83 25.20
N SER A 83 12.33 4.09 24.72
CA SER A 83 12.36 5.27 25.59
C SER A 83 11.09 5.43 26.42
N HIS A 84 9.95 4.96 25.91
CA HIS A 84 8.67 5.03 26.59
C HIS A 84 8.23 3.69 27.19
N GLN A 85 9.03 2.62 27.00
CA GLN A 85 8.68 1.25 27.39
C GLN A 85 7.24 0.90 26.96
N ALA A 86 6.93 1.12 25.68
CA ALA A 86 5.55 1.04 25.19
C ALA A 86 5.45 0.45 23.78
N PHE A 87 4.37 -0.28 23.53
CA PHE A 87 3.97 -0.75 22.21
C PHE A 87 3.03 0.26 21.56
N GLY A 88 3.41 0.79 20.41
CA GLY A 88 2.63 1.71 19.60
C GLY A 88 1.96 1.00 18.43
N VAL A 89 0.67 1.25 18.22
CA VAL A 89 -0.12 0.77 17.09
C VAL A 89 -0.51 1.96 16.21
N CYS A 90 -0.21 1.89 14.92
CA CYS A 90 -0.65 2.86 13.93
C CYS A 90 -1.65 2.24 12.95
N TRP A 91 -2.68 2.99 12.59
CA TRP A 91 -3.66 2.60 11.58
C TRP A 91 -4.13 3.81 10.79
N ARG A 92 -4.82 3.58 9.67
CA ARG A 92 -5.41 4.65 8.86
C ARG A 92 -6.92 4.56 8.90
N GLU A 93 -7.56 5.69 9.15
CA GLU A 93 -9.02 5.85 9.16
C GLU A 93 -9.47 6.76 8.03
N GLY A 94 -10.70 6.60 7.56
CA GLY A 94 -11.34 7.47 6.55
C GLY A 94 -11.31 6.91 5.12
N PRO A 95 -12.03 7.58 4.20
CA PRO A 95 -12.20 7.10 2.84
C PRO A 95 -10.89 7.20 2.02
N PRO A 96 -10.76 6.42 0.94
CA PRO A 96 -9.65 6.55 -0.01
C PRO A 96 -9.55 8.00 -0.50
N GLY A 97 -8.39 8.64 -0.32
CA GLY A 97 -8.16 10.05 -0.69
C GLY A 97 -8.06 11.02 0.49
N SER A 98 -8.69 10.72 1.64
CA SER A 98 -8.62 11.56 2.85
C SER A 98 -8.26 10.76 4.11
N ARG A 99 -7.47 9.69 3.95
CA ARG A 99 -7.09 8.80 5.05
C ARG A 99 -6.22 9.52 6.09
N ILE A 100 -6.69 9.54 7.33
CA ILE A 100 -5.97 10.09 8.48
C ILE A 100 -5.22 8.96 9.18
N THR A 101 -3.97 9.20 9.56
CA THR A 101 -3.21 8.22 10.35
C THR A 101 -3.51 8.44 11.83
N ARG A 102 -3.97 7.38 12.51
CA ARG A 102 -4.19 7.35 13.95
C ARG A 102 -3.10 6.52 14.63
N TYR A 103 -2.93 6.81 15.91
CA TYR A 103 -1.93 6.16 16.75
C TYR A 103 -2.52 5.87 18.13
N ARG A 104 -2.12 4.75 18.72
CA ARG A 104 -2.43 4.38 20.11
C ARG A 104 -1.23 3.68 20.74
N SER A 105 -0.92 4.01 21.98
CA SER A 105 0.17 3.40 22.74
C SER A 105 -0.34 2.54 23.90
N PHE A 106 0.41 1.47 24.19
CA PHE A 106 0.22 0.54 25.28
C PHE A 106 1.54 0.43 26.06
N SER A 107 1.65 1.16 27.17
CA SER A 107 2.86 1.13 28.01
C SER A 107 2.91 -0.11 28.90
N ILE A 108 4.13 -0.59 29.15
CA ILE A 108 4.38 -1.71 30.07
C ILE A 108 3.89 -1.37 31.48
N SER A 109 4.11 -0.13 31.94
CA SER A 109 3.65 0.35 33.24
C SER A 109 2.13 0.27 33.39
N THR A 110 1.36 0.63 32.37
CA THR A 110 -0.11 0.61 32.41
C THR A 110 -0.70 -0.78 32.22
N CYS A 111 -0.04 -1.66 31.46
CA CYS A 111 -0.52 -3.01 31.19
C CYS A 111 0.03 -4.05 32.18
N GLY A 112 0.92 -3.65 33.09
CA GLY A 112 1.49 -4.45 34.17
C GLY A 112 2.65 -5.36 33.74
N SER A 113 2.72 -5.77 32.47
CA SER A 113 3.85 -6.54 31.94
C SER A 113 4.06 -6.32 30.45
N GLU A 114 5.26 -6.67 29.98
CA GLU A 114 5.63 -6.60 28.56
C GLU A 114 4.73 -7.50 27.71
N ALA A 115 4.52 -8.76 28.13
CA ALA A 115 3.69 -9.71 27.41
C ALA A 115 2.24 -9.18 27.24
N ARG A 116 1.66 -8.61 28.31
CA ARG A 116 0.31 -8.03 28.26
C ARG A 116 0.24 -6.80 27.37
N ALA A 117 1.23 -5.91 27.43
CA ALA A 117 1.27 -4.73 26.57
C ALA A 117 1.40 -5.12 25.09
N ARG A 118 2.22 -6.15 24.80
CA ARG A 118 2.39 -6.71 23.46
C ARG A 118 1.10 -7.35 22.94
N GLU A 119 0.47 -8.21 23.73
CA GLU A 119 -0.79 -8.86 23.37
C GLU A 119 -1.91 -7.85 23.14
N ALA A 120 -2.04 -6.84 24.02
CA ALA A 120 -3.02 -5.78 23.89
C ALA A 120 -2.83 -4.98 22.58
N ALA A 121 -1.58 -4.64 22.25
CA ALA A 121 -1.26 -3.95 21.00
C ALA A 121 -1.59 -4.79 19.76
N ILE A 122 -1.27 -6.09 19.78
CA ILE A 122 -1.59 -7.01 18.69
C ILE A 122 -3.11 -7.21 18.54
N ALA A 123 -3.83 -7.41 19.65
CA ALA A 123 -5.28 -7.55 19.66
C ALA A 123 -5.96 -6.28 19.12
N TRP A 124 -5.48 -5.10 19.53
CA TRP A 124 -5.96 -3.82 19.02
C TRP A 124 -5.75 -3.70 17.50
N ARG A 125 -4.56 -4.09 17.01
CA ARG A 125 -4.27 -4.07 15.58
C ARG A 125 -5.20 -4.98 14.78
N LYS A 126 -5.43 -6.21 15.26
CA LYS A 126 -6.37 -7.16 14.65
C LYS A 126 -7.80 -6.61 14.62
N LYS A 127 -8.27 -6.02 15.72
CA LYS A 127 -9.59 -5.38 15.79
C LYS A 127 -9.76 -4.28 14.74
N MET A 128 -8.75 -3.44 14.57
CA MET A 128 -8.77 -2.35 13.58
C MET A 128 -8.65 -2.84 12.14
N GLU A 129 -7.99 -3.97 11.90
CA GLU A 129 -7.92 -4.58 10.58
C GLU A 129 -9.31 -5.01 10.09
N VAL A 130 -10.09 -5.67 10.94
CA VAL A 130 -11.48 -6.07 10.62
C VAL A 130 -12.36 -4.84 10.33
N MET A 131 -12.31 -3.82 11.19
CA MET A 131 -13.16 -2.62 11.06
C MET A 131 -12.90 -1.79 9.78
N HIS A 132 -11.66 -1.80 9.26
CA HIS A 132 -11.29 -0.94 8.13
C HIS A 132 -11.29 -1.63 6.76
N TYR A 133 -11.23 -2.96 6.71
CA TYR A 133 -11.35 -3.71 5.45
C TYR A 133 -12.78 -4.14 5.14
N ASP A 134 -13.64 -4.36 6.14
CA ASP A 134 -15.05 -4.74 5.89
C ASP A 134 -15.92 -3.57 5.43
N ASN A 135 -15.63 -2.33 5.84
CA ASN A 135 -16.36 -1.15 5.38
C ASN A 135 -16.14 -0.81 3.89
N GLY A 136 -15.14 -1.42 3.23
CA GLY A 136 -14.95 -1.28 1.79
C GLY A 136 -15.90 -2.16 0.96
N ARG A 137 -16.49 -3.21 1.55
CA ARG A 137 -17.45 -4.08 0.84
C ARG A 137 -18.88 -3.58 0.89
N GLN A 138 -19.30 -2.91 1.98
CA GLN A 138 -20.69 -2.45 2.07
C GLN A 138 -21.00 -1.24 1.16
N VAL A 139 -20.03 -0.38 0.85
CA VAL A 139 -20.27 0.78 -0.03
C VAL A 139 -20.47 0.35 -1.50
N GLY A 140 -19.96 -0.83 -1.90
CA GLY A 140 -20.18 -1.38 -3.24
C GLY A 140 -21.47 -2.18 -3.42
N SER A 141 -22.16 -2.54 -2.34
CA SER A 141 -23.37 -3.37 -2.40
C SER A 141 -24.66 -2.57 -2.28
N GLN A 142 -24.65 -1.37 -1.69
CA GLN A 142 -25.85 -0.53 -1.63
C GLN A 142 -26.11 0.26 -2.93
N GLU A 143 -25.09 0.59 -3.72
CA GLU A 143 -25.28 1.31 -5.00
C GLU A 143 -25.77 0.43 -6.17
N ILE A 144 -25.69 -0.91 -6.04
CA ILE A 144 -26.15 -1.82 -7.10
C ILE A 144 -27.62 -2.20 -6.91
N GLU A 145 -28.14 -2.17 -5.68
CA GLU A 145 -29.51 -2.61 -5.39
C GLU A 145 -30.55 -1.51 -5.64
N GLU A 146 -30.19 -0.23 -5.55
CA GLU A 146 -31.14 0.88 -5.77
C GLU A 146 -31.43 1.18 -7.26
N LYS A 147 -30.64 0.63 -8.20
CA LYS A 147 -30.87 0.76 -9.65
C LYS A 147 -31.58 -0.43 -10.30
N ALA A 148 -31.90 -1.48 -9.55
CA ALA A 148 -32.62 -2.67 -10.04
C ALA A 148 -34.11 -2.70 -9.64
N GLY A 149 -34.68 -1.54 -9.24
CA GLY A 149 -36.07 -1.39 -8.85
C GLY A 149 -37.02 -1.08 -10.00
N TRP A 150 -37.59 -2.12 -10.60
CA TRP A 150 -38.97 -2.18 -11.15
C TRP A 150 -39.35 -1.30 -12.36
N ARG A 151 -39.36 -1.93 -13.55
CA ARG A 151 -40.45 -1.74 -14.54
C ARG A 151 -40.79 -3.06 -15.21
N SER A 152 -41.66 -3.83 -14.57
CA SER A 152 -42.49 -4.82 -15.28
C SER A 152 -43.71 -4.07 -15.82
N VAL A 153 -43.69 -3.73 -17.11
CA VAL A 153 -44.86 -3.19 -17.80
C VAL A 153 -45.51 -4.35 -18.54
N ARG A 154 -46.70 -4.73 -18.07
CA ARG A 154 -47.61 -5.65 -18.75
C ARG A 154 -47.98 -5.07 -20.10
N THR A 155 -47.73 -5.80 -21.18
CA THR A 155 -48.43 -5.60 -22.44
C THR A 155 -49.82 -6.23 -22.33
N ALA A 156 -50.84 -5.41 -22.58
CA ALA A 156 -52.22 -5.83 -22.81
C ALA A 156 -52.36 -6.53 -24.15
#